data_AF-A0AAU9Y067-F1
#
_entry.id   AF-A0AAU9Y067-F1
#
_cell.length_a   1.000
_cell.length_b   1.000
_cell.length_c   1.000
_cell.angle_alpha   90.00
_cell.angle_beta   90.00
_cell.angle_gamma   90.00
#
_symmetry.space_group_name_H-M   'P 1'
#
loop_
_entity.id
_entity.type
_entity.pdbx_description
1 polymer ?
#
loop_
_entity_poly.entity_id
_entity_poly.type
_entity_poly.pdbx_seq_one_letter_code
_entity_poly.pdbx_strand_id
1 'polypeptide(L)'
;MLHCSCKSALMHILEKAGGPSTNTQEITAGFKVAIVDGMAELQSLDKPEWIKNCRDLAEHFRNRLLVKAPHNLRERYDVPSSLKSATRVKRQGGHAPIYYRITDSTHIAKVPMKKLLAHSKTKGELTTFLAKNVKNNANGRQVVVARGTECQATHRDVRHLRSTQEEADTKIILHALDASAQGATQLSIYSPDTDVLVLALRRYPDLCSNSCFVTGTGNSRRVINLKSIADALGPTKTAALSAFHALTGADVTGSFSGKGKATCWDEFDNASTPILQALANLGCGEQPDDGTRSGKNQTESERLRPHKLLSIKPY
;
A
#
# COMPACT_ATOMS: atom_id res chain seq x y z
N MET A 1 -5.68 7.77 23.89
CA MET A 1 -5.60 7.65 22.41
C MET A 1 -5.68 6.17 22.09
N LEU A 2 -6.79 5.69 21.51
CA LEU A 2 -6.99 4.27 21.19
C LEU A 2 -6.02 3.90 20.06
N HIS A 3 -5.00 3.12 20.42
CA HIS A 3 -4.08 2.51 19.48
C HIS A 3 -4.89 1.50 18.64
N CYS A 4 -5.07 1.74 17.34
CA CYS A 4 -5.66 0.75 16.46
C CYS A 4 -4.65 -0.41 16.30
N SER A 5 -4.75 -1.42 17.15
CA SER A 5 -3.88 -2.61 17.14
C SER A 5 -4.23 -3.61 16.01
N CYS A 6 -5.18 -3.28 15.12
CA CYS A 6 -5.80 -4.25 14.23
C CYS A 6 -5.66 -3.94 12.73
N LYS A 7 -4.70 -3.10 12.28
CA LYS A 7 -4.55 -2.76 10.84
C LYS A 7 -4.31 -4.01 9.95
N SER A 8 -3.64 -5.02 10.48
CA SER A 8 -3.39 -6.31 9.80
C SER A 8 -4.58 -7.28 9.82
N ALA A 9 -5.59 -7.06 10.67
CA ALA A 9 -6.71 -7.99 10.80
C ALA A 9 -7.52 -8.09 9.51
N LEU A 10 -7.74 -6.96 8.82
CA LEU A 10 -8.48 -6.97 7.55
C LEU A 10 -7.75 -7.73 6.45
N MET A 11 -6.43 -7.60 6.35
CA MET A 11 -5.64 -8.36 5.38
C MET A 11 -5.82 -9.87 5.61
N HIS A 12 -5.75 -10.33 6.86
CA HIS A 12 -5.98 -11.75 7.20
C HIS A 12 -7.41 -12.21 6.91
N ILE A 13 -8.42 -11.36 7.17
CA ILE A 13 -9.82 -11.67 6.87
C ILE A 13 -10.01 -11.84 5.36
N LEU A 14 -9.50 -10.90 4.55
CA LEU A 14 -9.61 -10.94 3.10
C LEU A 14 -8.86 -12.14 2.51
N GLU A 15 -7.65 -12.41 3.00
CA GLU A 15 -6.86 -13.58 2.60
C GLU A 15 -7.61 -14.88 2.89
N LYS A 16 -8.23 -15.00 4.07
CA LYS A 16 -9.06 -16.16 4.42
C LYS A 16 -10.29 -16.30 3.51
N ALA A 17 -10.93 -15.19 3.14
CA ALA A 17 -12.08 -15.19 2.24
C ALA A 17 -11.73 -15.72 0.84
N GLY A 18 -10.51 -15.45 0.35
CA GLY A 18 -10.01 -15.98 -0.93
C GLY A 18 -9.65 -17.46 -0.93
N GLY A 19 -9.77 -18.16 0.22
CA GLY A 19 -9.39 -19.57 0.33
C GLY A 19 -7.86 -19.78 0.37
N PRO A 20 -7.40 -21.05 0.41
CA PRO A 20 -5.98 -21.36 0.51
C PRO A 20 -5.20 -20.78 -0.67
N SER A 21 -4.07 -20.15 -0.37
CA SER A 21 -3.14 -19.65 -1.37
C SER A 21 -2.73 -20.79 -2.30
N THR A 22 -3.17 -20.75 -3.55
CA THR A 22 -2.59 -21.61 -4.58
C THR A 22 -1.21 -21.06 -4.89
N ASN A 23 -0.16 -21.77 -4.44
CA ASN A 23 1.24 -21.48 -4.81
C ASN A 23 1.51 -21.71 -6.31
N THR A 24 0.50 -22.06 -7.09
CA THR A 24 0.59 -22.31 -8.52
C THR A 24 0.63 -20.97 -9.25
N GLN A 25 1.81 -20.35 -9.32
CA GLN A 25 2.11 -19.48 -10.45
C GLN A 25 2.16 -20.39 -11.68
N GLU A 26 1.09 -20.46 -12.46
CA GLU A 26 1.18 -21.05 -13.79
C GLU A 26 2.28 -20.30 -14.54
N ILE A 27 3.26 -21.05 -15.06
CA ILE A 27 4.35 -20.50 -15.86
C ILE A 27 3.77 -20.19 -17.23
N THR A 28 3.02 -19.09 -17.32
CA THR A 28 2.61 -18.55 -18.61
C THR A 28 3.77 -17.72 -19.15
N ALA A 29 4.20 -17.99 -20.39
CA ALA A 29 5.02 -17.06 -21.14
C ALA A 29 4.24 -15.74 -21.29
N GLY A 30 4.86 -14.59 -21.00
CA GLY A 30 4.17 -13.31 -21.14
C GLY A 30 4.84 -12.14 -20.42
N PHE A 31 4.26 -10.96 -20.56
CA PHE A 31 4.76 -9.70 -20.00
C PHE A 31 4.47 -9.64 -18.50
N LYS A 32 5.44 -10.07 -17.68
CA LYS A 32 5.34 -10.10 -16.22
C LYS A 32 5.81 -8.80 -15.60
N VAL A 33 5.03 -8.21 -14.69
CA VAL A 33 5.36 -6.95 -14.01
C VAL A 33 5.35 -7.10 -12.49
N ALA A 34 6.40 -6.62 -11.85
CA ALA A 34 6.50 -6.49 -10.40
C ALA A 34 6.47 -5.02 -10.02
N ILE A 35 5.56 -4.67 -9.09
CA ILE A 35 5.43 -3.33 -8.53
C ILE A 35 5.81 -3.41 -7.07
N VAL A 36 6.78 -2.61 -6.64
CA VAL A 36 7.35 -2.67 -5.30
C VAL A 36 7.14 -1.34 -4.58
N ASP A 37 6.57 -1.42 -3.39
CA ASP A 37 6.62 -0.36 -2.41
C ASP A 37 8.08 -0.18 -1.93
N GLY A 38 8.77 0.78 -2.54
CA GLY A 38 10.21 1.01 -2.31
C GLY A 38 10.50 1.49 -0.89
N MET A 39 9.59 2.25 -0.28
CA MET A 39 9.75 2.70 1.10
C MET A 39 9.60 1.54 2.09
N ALA A 40 8.61 0.66 1.89
CA ALA A 40 8.48 -0.55 2.69
C ALA A 40 9.69 -1.47 2.52
N GLU A 41 10.17 -1.63 1.27
CA GLU A 41 11.34 -2.44 0.99
C GLU A 41 12.57 -1.92 1.73
N LEU A 42 12.82 -0.61 1.64
CA LEU A 42 13.96 0.04 2.28
C LEU A 42 13.92 -0.07 3.81
N GLN A 43 12.72 -0.04 4.40
CA GLN A 43 12.54 -0.22 5.85
C GLN A 43 12.74 -1.66 6.30
N SER A 44 12.44 -2.63 5.42
CA SER A 44 12.62 -4.07 5.68
C SER A 44 14.00 -4.59 5.29
N LEU A 45 14.86 -3.73 4.76
CA LEU A 45 16.19 -4.09 4.29
C LEU A 45 17.08 -4.39 5.51
N ASP A 46 17.65 -5.60 5.51
CA ASP A 46 18.72 -5.95 6.43
C ASP A 46 19.95 -5.10 6.13
N LYS A 47 20.79 -4.88 7.15
CA LYS A 47 22.01 -4.09 7.01
C LYS A 47 23.22 -4.91 7.44
N PRO A 48 23.75 -5.76 6.55
CA PRO A 48 24.98 -6.50 6.80
C PRO A 48 26.18 -5.58 7.05
N GLU A 49 27.23 -6.10 7.68
CA GLU A 49 28.43 -5.34 8.09
C GLU A 49 29.18 -4.69 6.92
N TRP A 50 29.05 -5.24 5.71
CA TRP A 50 29.67 -4.67 4.50
C TRP A 50 29.03 -3.35 4.05
N ILE A 51 27.80 -3.04 4.49
CA ILE A 51 27.11 -1.79 4.16
C ILE A 51 27.66 -0.65 5.01
N LYS A 52 28.68 0.03 4.51
CA LYS A 52 29.39 1.12 5.21
C LYS A 52 28.89 2.49 4.80
N ASN A 53 28.47 2.65 3.55
CA ASN A 53 28.06 3.94 2.99
C ASN A 53 26.74 3.82 2.17
N CYS A 54 26.26 4.94 1.62
CA CYS A 54 25.04 4.95 0.82
C CYS A 54 25.20 4.23 -0.53
N ARG A 55 26.39 4.17 -1.13
CA ARG A 55 26.63 3.37 -2.35
C ARG A 55 26.41 1.89 -2.08
N ASP A 56 26.99 1.35 -1.00
CA ASP A 56 26.82 -0.04 -0.59
C ASP A 56 25.33 -0.35 -0.33
N LEU A 57 24.63 0.58 0.33
CA LEU A 57 23.19 0.47 0.58
C LEU A 57 22.38 0.43 -0.71
N ALA A 58 22.72 1.29 -1.68
CA ALA A 58 22.03 1.33 -2.97
C ALA A 58 22.25 0.07 -3.79
N GLU A 59 23.47 -0.50 -3.73
CA GLU A 59 23.76 -1.79 -4.32
C GLU A 59 22.95 -2.92 -3.69
N HIS A 60 22.94 -3.02 -2.35
CA HIS A 60 22.15 -4.04 -1.64
C HIS A 60 20.67 -3.94 -1.98
N PHE A 61 20.14 -2.72 -1.91
CA PHE A 61 18.75 -2.43 -2.18
C PHE A 61 18.34 -2.77 -3.62
N ARG A 62 19.14 -2.33 -4.61
CA ARG A 62 18.92 -2.65 -6.02
C ARG A 62 18.94 -4.16 -6.25
N ASN A 63 19.95 -4.86 -5.73
CA ASN A 63 20.06 -6.31 -5.93
C ASN A 63 18.83 -7.04 -5.39
N ARG A 64 18.33 -6.63 -4.21
CA ARG A 64 17.10 -7.16 -3.62
C ARG A 64 15.86 -6.91 -4.48
N LEU A 65 15.73 -5.73 -5.09
CA LEU A 65 14.63 -5.41 -6.01
C LEU A 65 14.70 -6.21 -7.30
N LEU A 66 15.88 -6.33 -7.92
CA LEU A 66 16.05 -7.00 -9.20
C LEU A 66 15.85 -8.53 -9.10
N VAL A 67 16.08 -9.12 -7.92
CA VAL A 67 15.72 -10.52 -7.64
C VAL A 67 14.20 -10.72 -7.64
N LYS A 68 13.42 -9.74 -7.17
CA LYS A 68 11.94 -9.80 -7.16
C LYS A 68 11.33 -9.51 -8.54
N ALA A 69 12.00 -8.70 -9.33
CA ALA A 69 11.51 -8.16 -10.59
C ALA A 69 12.51 -8.45 -11.73
N PRO A 70 12.55 -9.69 -12.24
CA PRO A 70 13.58 -10.09 -13.21
C PRO A 70 13.48 -9.35 -14.54
N HIS A 71 12.29 -8.85 -14.92
CA HIS A 71 12.05 -8.23 -16.22
C HIS A 71 11.51 -6.79 -16.14
N ASN A 72 10.51 -6.56 -15.28
CA ASN A 72 9.84 -5.27 -15.15
C ASN A 72 9.67 -4.86 -13.69
N LEU A 73 10.34 -3.80 -13.27
CA LEU A 73 10.26 -3.25 -11.92
C LEU A 73 9.60 -1.88 -11.94
N ARG A 74 8.57 -1.69 -11.11
CA ARG A 74 8.03 -0.37 -10.81
C ARG A 74 8.23 -0.08 -9.34
N GLU A 75 9.03 0.93 -9.01
CA GLU A 75 9.42 1.21 -7.63
C GLU A 75 8.98 2.60 -7.20
N ARG A 76 8.58 2.77 -5.94
CA ARG A 76 8.01 4.02 -5.46
C ARG A 76 8.40 4.46 -4.06
N TYR A 77 8.50 5.79 -3.87
CA TYR A 77 8.75 6.44 -2.58
C TYR A 77 7.79 7.60 -2.27
N ASP A 78 7.50 7.78 -0.98
CA ASP A 78 6.69 8.88 -0.42
C ASP A 78 7.36 10.26 -0.45
N VAL A 79 6.54 11.32 -0.46
CA VAL A 79 6.97 12.70 -0.24
C VAL A 79 7.04 13.01 1.27
N PRO A 80 8.08 13.70 1.77
CA PRO A 80 8.25 13.92 3.21
C PRO A 80 7.37 15.01 3.88
N SER A 81 6.52 15.74 3.16
CA SER A 81 5.86 16.96 3.65
C SER A 81 4.32 16.85 3.67
N SER A 82 3.79 15.88 4.42
CA SER A 82 2.37 15.53 4.44
C SER A 82 1.69 15.73 5.79
N LEU A 83 0.35 15.63 5.81
CA LEU A 83 -0.45 15.40 7.02
C LEU A 83 0.06 14.20 7.85
N LYS A 84 0.70 13.20 7.22
CA LYS A 84 1.40 12.09 7.92
C LYS A 84 2.65 12.56 8.66
N SER A 85 3.33 13.62 8.23
CA SER A 85 4.49 14.17 8.97
C SER A 85 4.08 14.73 10.33
N ALA A 86 2.93 15.40 10.43
CA ALA A 86 2.40 15.91 11.69
C ALA A 86 2.01 14.78 12.67
N THR A 87 1.42 13.68 12.18
CA THR A 87 1.12 12.50 13.01
C THR A 87 2.36 11.66 13.33
N ARG A 88 3.39 11.67 12.47
CA ARG A 88 4.67 10.96 12.68
C ARG A 88 5.56 11.65 13.72
N VAL A 89 5.52 12.98 13.81
CA VAL A 89 6.17 13.76 14.90
C VAL A 89 5.59 13.35 16.26
N LYS A 90 4.26 13.16 16.35
CA LYS A 90 3.61 12.68 17.59
C LYS A 90 4.02 11.24 17.98
N ARG A 91 4.45 10.41 17.03
CA ARG A 91 4.89 9.02 17.27
C ARG A 91 6.39 8.90 17.61
N GLN A 92 7.20 9.93 17.37
CA GLN A 92 8.67 9.81 17.38
C GLN A 92 9.36 10.13 18.72
N GLY A 93 8.62 10.38 19.80
CA GLY A 93 9.12 10.30 21.18
C GLY A 93 10.59 10.70 21.40
N GLY A 94 10.88 12.01 21.37
CA GLY A 94 11.91 12.58 22.25
C GLY A 94 13.18 13.18 21.64
N HIS A 95 13.62 12.87 20.42
CA HIS A 95 14.86 13.45 19.84
C HIS A 95 14.68 14.00 18.43
N ALA A 96 15.25 15.18 18.17
CA ALA A 96 15.22 15.82 16.86
C ALA A 96 15.90 14.92 15.81
N PRO A 97 15.27 14.67 14.65
CA PRO A 97 15.88 13.87 13.59
C PRO A 97 17.19 14.49 13.10
N ILE A 98 18.22 13.65 12.89
CA ILE A 98 19.51 14.11 12.34
C ILE A 98 19.41 14.13 10.81
N TYR A 99 19.80 15.26 10.21
CA TYR A 99 19.98 15.37 8.78
C TYR A 99 21.29 14.70 8.35
N TYR A 100 21.21 13.80 7.38
CA TYR A 100 22.36 13.20 6.71
C TYR A 100 22.27 13.61 5.25
N ARG A 101 23.29 14.31 4.75
CA ARG A 101 23.40 14.60 3.32
C ARG A 101 23.69 13.29 2.59
N ILE A 102 22.88 12.93 1.60
CA ILE A 102 23.05 11.66 0.89
C ILE A 102 23.98 11.83 -0.31
N THR A 103 25.09 11.10 -0.28
CA THR A 103 26.09 10.98 -1.34
C THR A 103 26.65 9.55 -1.31
N ASP A 104 27.33 9.10 -2.37
CA ASP A 104 27.97 7.77 -2.41
C ASP A 104 28.80 7.47 -1.17
N SER A 105 29.60 8.42 -0.70
CA SER A 105 30.55 8.28 0.41
C SER A 105 29.95 8.56 1.79
N THR A 106 28.65 8.89 1.88
CA THR A 106 28.00 9.16 3.17
C THR A 106 28.08 7.93 4.05
N HIS A 107 28.89 8.00 5.10
CA HIS A 107 29.15 6.87 5.98
C HIS A 107 27.96 6.62 6.91
N ILE A 108 27.38 5.43 6.80
CA ILE A 108 26.20 5.01 7.55
C ILE A 108 26.44 3.73 8.34
N ALA A 109 27.63 3.12 8.37
CA ALA A 109 27.87 1.81 8.99
C ALA A 109 27.23 1.66 10.39
N LYS A 110 27.44 2.66 11.25
CA LYS A 110 26.92 2.71 12.64
C LYS A 110 25.55 3.37 12.78
N VAL A 111 24.88 3.72 11.69
CA VAL A 111 23.59 4.41 11.67
C VAL A 111 22.47 3.39 11.41
N PRO A 112 21.59 3.09 12.39
CA PRO A 112 20.43 2.24 12.17
C PRO A 112 19.50 2.82 11.10
N MET A 113 18.88 1.97 10.28
CA MET A 113 17.95 2.40 9.21
C MET A 113 16.83 3.29 9.74
N LYS A 114 16.27 2.97 10.91
CA LYS A 114 15.23 3.78 11.57
C LYS A 114 15.70 5.22 11.87
N LYS A 115 16.97 5.41 12.23
CA LYS A 115 17.56 6.74 12.49
C LYS A 115 17.85 7.48 11.18
N LEU A 116 18.40 6.80 10.17
CA LEU A 116 18.67 7.38 8.86
C LEU A 116 17.40 7.91 8.19
N LEU A 117 16.29 7.17 8.31
CA LEU A 117 14.98 7.52 7.75
C LEU A 117 14.16 8.46 8.65
N ALA A 118 14.68 8.92 9.78
CA ALA A 118 13.91 9.77 10.69
C ALA A 118 13.69 11.17 10.10
N HIS A 119 14.73 11.77 9.53
CA HIS A 119 14.67 13.14 9.00
C HIS A 119 14.03 13.17 7.60
N SER A 120 13.08 14.08 7.41
CA SER A 120 12.29 14.22 6.17
C SER A 120 13.17 14.46 4.93
N LYS A 121 14.09 15.44 5.00
CA LYS A 121 15.03 15.74 3.92
C LYS A 121 15.95 14.56 3.59
N THR A 122 16.64 13.98 4.57
CA THR A 122 17.45 12.76 4.41
C THR A 122 16.67 11.65 3.71
N LYS A 123 15.42 11.40 4.13
CA LYS A 123 14.57 10.39 3.50
C LYS A 123 14.29 10.70 2.04
N GLY A 124 13.96 11.95 1.70
CA GLY A 124 13.71 12.38 0.34
C GLY A 124 14.95 12.32 -0.55
N GLU A 125 16.11 12.71 -0.03
CA GLU A 125 17.40 12.58 -0.73
C GLU A 125 17.78 11.12 -0.94
N LEU A 126 17.62 10.26 0.07
CA LEU A 126 17.93 8.84 -0.02
C LEU A 126 17.04 8.13 -1.04
N THR A 127 15.75 8.38 -0.97
CA THR A 127 14.74 7.97 -1.96
C THR A 127 15.17 8.33 -3.39
N THR A 128 15.62 9.57 -3.57
CA THR A 128 16.10 10.06 -4.88
C THR A 128 17.33 9.32 -5.35
N PHE A 129 18.28 9.16 -4.44
CA PHE A 129 19.55 8.51 -4.69
C PHE A 129 19.35 7.05 -5.10
N LEU A 130 18.50 6.32 -4.37
CA LEU A 130 18.16 4.92 -4.66
C LEU A 130 17.41 4.77 -5.98
N ALA A 131 16.37 5.57 -6.23
CA ALA A 131 15.61 5.51 -7.48
C ALA A 131 16.52 5.75 -8.71
N LYS A 132 17.44 6.72 -8.62
CA LYS A 132 18.45 6.96 -9.67
C LYS A 132 19.38 5.76 -9.83
N ASN A 133 19.87 5.20 -8.73
CA ASN A 133 20.77 4.05 -8.77
C ASN A 133 20.11 2.83 -9.42
N VAL A 134 18.87 2.50 -9.06
CA VAL A 134 18.11 1.38 -9.63
C VAL A 134 17.89 1.58 -11.13
N LYS A 135 17.48 2.78 -11.55
CA LYS A 135 17.27 3.09 -12.97
C LYS A 135 18.56 3.01 -13.79
N ASN A 136 19.64 3.61 -13.30
CA ASN A 136 20.90 3.69 -14.02
C ASN A 136 21.62 2.34 -14.11
N ASN A 137 21.36 1.44 -13.16
CA ASN A 137 21.97 0.10 -13.08
C ASN A 137 20.92 -1.00 -13.30
N ALA A 138 19.97 -0.77 -14.21
CA ALA A 138 18.89 -1.72 -14.50
C ALA A 138 19.36 -3.01 -15.20
N ASN A 139 20.60 -3.05 -15.70
CA ASN A 139 21.25 -4.22 -16.32
C ASN A 139 20.37 -4.85 -17.42
N GLY A 140 19.89 -4.03 -18.37
CA GLY A 140 19.03 -4.45 -19.49
C GLY A 140 17.56 -4.64 -19.14
N ARG A 141 17.15 -4.45 -17.88
CA ARG A 141 15.74 -4.57 -17.46
C ARG A 141 14.93 -3.31 -17.75
N GLN A 142 13.64 -3.51 -17.93
CA GLN A 142 12.67 -2.42 -18.06
C GLN A 142 12.27 -1.96 -16.65
N VAL A 143 12.72 -0.76 -16.27
CA VAL A 143 12.47 -0.20 -14.93
C VAL A 143 11.69 1.08 -15.07
N VAL A 144 10.69 1.26 -14.21
CA VAL A 144 9.99 2.52 -13.96
C VAL A 144 10.22 2.89 -12.49
N VAL A 145 10.71 4.09 -12.21
CA VAL A 145 10.84 4.61 -10.86
C VAL A 145 9.95 5.82 -10.68
N ALA A 146 9.20 5.84 -9.59
CA ALA A 146 8.28 6.91 -9.21
C ALA A 146 8.75 7.53 -7.89
N ARG A 147 8.93 8.85 -7.88
CA ARG A 147 9.36 9.59 -6.70
C ARG A 147 8.63 10.92 -6.65
N GLY A 148 7.94 11.16 -5.54
CA GLY A 148 7.13 12.35 -5.41
C GLY A 148 6.17 12.50 -6.58
N THR A 149 6.29 13.60 -7.33
CA THR A 149 5.45 13.87 -8.51
C THR A 149 6.05 13.35 -9.81
N GLU A 150 7.30 12.89 -9.80
CA GLU A 150 8.03 12.47 -10.99
C GLU A 150 7.97 10.96 -11.18
N CYS A 151 7.88 10.55 -12.45
CA CYS A 151 8.14 9.19 -12.90
C CYS A 151 9.19 9.22 -13.99
N GLN A 152 10.09 8.24 -13.97
CA GLN A 152 11.13 8.04 -14.98
C GLN A 152 11.21 6.56 -15.33
N ALA A 153 11.54 6.23 -16.57
CA ALA A 153 11.71 4.84 -17.00
C ALA A 153 12.96 4.67 -17.87
N THR A 154 13.43 3.43 -18.00
CA THR A 154 14.60 3.08 -18.83
C THR A 154 14.26 2.88 -20.30
N HIS A 155 13.00 2.63 -20.64
CA HIS A 155 12.61 2.05 -21.93
C HIS A 155 11.51 2.83 -22.67
N ARG A 156 10.93 3.86 -22.06
CA ARG A 156 9.83 4.65 -22.66
C ARG A 156 9.55 5.94 -21.90
N ASP A 157 8.71 6.79 -22.50
CA ASP A 157 8.11 7.92 -21.81
C ASP A 157 7.03 7.45 -20.82
N VAL A 158 7.02 8.04 -19.62
CA VAL A 158 6.08 7.71 -18.53
C VAL A 158 5.52 8.98 -17.87
N ARG A 159 5.47 10.10 -18.61
CA ARG A 159 4.94 11.37 -18.11
C ARG A 159 3.49 11.28 -17.65
N HIS A 160 2.69 10.40 -18.27
CA HIS A 160 1.30 10.15 -17.86
C HIS A 160 1.16 9.49 -16.49
N LEU A 161 2.24 8.93 -15.94
CA LEU A 161 2.28 8.35 -14.58
C LEU A 161 2.69 9.37 -13.51
N ARG A 162 3.02 10.60 -13.91
CA ARG A 162 3.24 11.70 -12.95
C ARG A 162 1.94 11.99 -12.22
N SER A 163 2.03 12.23 -10.93
CA SER A 163 0.85 12.58 -10.14
C SER A 163 1.23 13.35 -8.89
N THR A 164 0.43 14.37 -8.59
CA THR A 164 0.53 15.25 -7.43
C THR A 164 -0.05 14.64 -6.16
N GLN A 165 -0.68 13.46 -6.25
CA GLN A 165 -1.14 12.74 -5.07
C GLN A 165 0.02 12.55 -4.08
N GLU A 166 -0.28 12.64 -2.80
CA GLU A 166 0.77 12.61 -1.79
C GLU A 166 1.20 11.19 -1.46
N GLU A 167 0.22 10.30 -1.26
CA GLU A 167 0.44 8.95 -0.74
C GLU A 167 1.05 8.01 -1.78
N ALA A 168 1.80 7.02 -1.30
CA ALA A 168 2.35 6.01 -2.19
C ALA A 168 1.29 5.05 -2.73
N ASP A 169 0.28 4.76 -1.92
CA ASP A 169 -0.66 3.66 -2.12
C ASP A 169 -1.46 3.81 -3.41
N THR A 170 -2.07 4.97 -3.61
CA THR A 170 -2.86 5.27 -4.82
C THR A 170 -2.03 5.20 -6.09
N LYS A 171 -0.74 5.56 -6.02
CA LYS A 171 0.11 5.55 -7.22
C LYS A 171 0.72 4.17 -7.49
N ILE A 172 0.92 3.34 -6.47
CA ILE A 172 1.22 1.90 -6.68
C ILE A 172 0.11 1.30 -7.55
N ILE A 173 -1.15 1.62 -7.25
CA ILE A 173 -2.30 1.17 -8.04
C ILE A 173 -2.36 1.82 -9.42
N LEU A 174 -2.01 3.11 -9.57
CA LEU A 174 -1.85 3.74 -10.88
C LEU A 174 -0.86 2.97 -11.77
N HIS A 175 0.28 2.56 -11.20
CA HIS A 175 1.26 1.75 -11.92
C HIS A 175 0.75 0.34 -12.23
N ALA A 176 -0.09 -0.25 -11.39
CA ALA A 176 -0.72 -1.56 -11.61
C ALA A 176 -1.68 -1.54 -12.80
N LEU A 177 -2.54 -0.52 -12.83
CA LEU A 177 -3.48 -0.28 -13.91
C LEU A 177 -2.76 -0.03 -15.24
N ASP A 178 -1.75 0.84 -15.21
CA ASP A 178 -0.97 1.14 -16.41
C ASP A 178 -0.21 -0.08 -16.96
N ALA A 179 0.33 -0.93 -16.08
CA ALA A 179 0.95 -2.18 -16.49
C ALA A 179 -0.06 -3.13 -17.15
N SER A 180 -1.26 -3.25 -16.57
CA SER A 180 -2.34 -4.09 -17.10
C SER A 180 -2.83 -3.57 -18.46
N ALA A 181 -2.99 -2.26 -18.61
CA ALA A 181 -3.36 -1.61 -19.88
C ALA A 181 -2.30 -1.80 -20.99
N GLN A 182 -1.04 -2.08 -20.63
CA GLN A 182 0.03 -2.44 -21.57
C GLN A 182 0.11 -3.93 -21.88
N GLY A 183 -0.87 -4.71 -21.45
CA GLY A 183 -0.92 -6.14 -21.71
C GLY A 183 -0.07 -6.97 -20.75
N ALA A 184 0.17 -6.48 -19.51
CA ALA A 184 0.81 -7.31 -18.50
C ALA A 184 -0.06 -8.55 -18.27
N THR A 185 0.50 -9.75 -18.46
CA THR A 185 -0.24 -11.01 -18.29
C THR A 185 -0.15 -11.54 -16.87
N GLN A 186 0.81 -11.03 -16.08
CA GLN A 186 1.00 -11.34 -14.67
C GLN A 186 1.48 -10.09 -13.94
N LEU A 187 0.84 -9.80 -12.81
CA LEU A 187 1.16 -8.65 -11.97
C LEU A 187 1.45 -9.11 -10.54
N SER A 188 2.53 -8.63 -9.95
CA SER A 188 2.86 -8.88 -8.54
C SER A 188 3.10 -7.55 -7.82
N ILE A 189 2.19 -7.21 -6.90
CA ILE A 189 2.26 -6.00 -6.08
C ILE A 189 2.89 -6.37 -4.73
N TYR A 190 4.10 -5.89 -4.47
CA TYR A 190 4.83 -6.09 -3.22
C TYR A 190 4.57 -4.91 -2.29
N SER A 191 3.76 -5.11 -1.26
CA SER A 191 3.54 -4.12 -0.20
C SER A 191 3.09 -4.82 1.09
N PRO A 192 3.51 -4.32 2.26
CA PRO A 192 2.93 -4.75 3.53
C PRO A 192 1.64 -4.00 3.88
N ASP A 193 1.25 -2.96 3.12
CA ASP A 193 0.16 -2.08 3.52
C ASP A 193 -1.21 -2.63 3.11
N THR A 194 -2.10 -2.73 4.09
CA THR A 194 -3.51 -3.08 3.89
C THR A 194 -4.23 -2.07 2.99
N ASP A 195 -3.83 -0.79 3.04
CA ASP A 195 -4.44 0.28 2.23
C ASP A 195 -4.20 -0.01 0.74
N VAL A 196 -2.99 -0.46 0.36
CA VAL A 196 -2.68 -0.90 -1.01
C VAL A 196 -3.47 -2.13 -1.40
N LEU A 197 -3.62 -3.13 -0.51
CA LEU A 197 -4.41 -4.33 -0.80
C LEU A 197 -5.88 -3.99 -1.08
N VAL A 198 -6.49 -3.15 -0.24
CA VAL A 198 -7.89 -2.72 -0.41
C VAL A 198 -8.08 -1.98 -1.73
N LEU A 199 -7.16 -1.06 -2.07
CA LEU A 199 -7.21 -0.35 -3.35
C LEU A 199 -6.97 -1.28 -4.55
N ALA A 200 -6.08 -2.28 -4.42
CA ALA A 200 -5.85 -3.27 -5.46
C ALA A 200 -7.10 -4.13 -5.72
N LEU A 201 -7.79 -4.59 -4.66
CA LEU A 201 -9.05 -5.33 -4.79
C LEU A 201 -10.15 -4.48 -5.41
N ARG A 202 -10.32 -3.23 -4.96
CA ARG A 202 -11.28 -2.28 -5.54
C ARG A 202 -11.08 -2.09 -7.04
N ARG A 203 -9.82 -2.07 -7.49
CA ARG A 203 -9.43 -1.87 -8.89
C ARG A 203 -9.17 -3.17 -9.65
N TYR A 204 -9.36 -4.32 -9.03
CA TYR A 204 -9.11 -5.64 -9.62
C TYR A 204 -9.80 -5.86 -10.99
N PRO A 205 -11.06 -5.39 -11.22
CA PRO A 205 -11.69 -5.52 -12.54
C PRO A 205 -10.89 -4.88 -13.69
N ASP A 206 -10.02 -3.91 -13.39
CA ASP A 206 -9.18 -3.21 -14.35
C ASP A 206 -7.70 -3.71 -14.33
N LEU A 207 -7.41 -4.72 -13.50
CA LEU A 207 -6.10 -5.38 -13.46
C LEU A 207 -6.11 -6.65 -14.32
N CYS A 208 -4.92 -7.14 -14.68
CA CYS A 208 -4.83 -8.43 -15.34
C CYS A 208 -5.25 -9.58 -14.41
N SER A 209 -5.80 -10.65 -14.98
CA SER A 209 -6.38 -11.77 -14.23
C SER A 209 -5.40 -12.44 -13.27
N ASN A 210 -4.12 -12.53 -13.65
CA ASN A 210 -3.07 -13.10 -12.81
C ASN A 210 -2.39 -12.02 -11.96
N SER A 211 -3.19 -11.26 -11.21
CA SER A 211 -2.71 -10.26 -10.26
C SER A 211 -2.59 -10.84 -8.85
N CYS A 212 -1.40 -10.73 -8.27
CA CYS A 212 -1.11 -11.19 -6.92
C CYS A 212 -0.61 -10.04 -6.05
N PHE A 213 -0.93 -10.12 -4.76
CA PHE A 213 -0.39 -9.26 -3.72
C PHE A 213 0.60 -10.05 -2.88
N VAL A 214 1.82 -9.52 -2.73
CA VAL A 214 2.92 -10.19 -2.02
C VAL A 214 3.26 -9.38 -0.77
N THR A 215 3.15 -10.02 0.39
CA THR A 215 3.31 -9.40 1.70
C THR A 215 4.08 -10.32 2.66
N GLY A 216 4.46 -9.80 3.83
CA GLY A 216 5.28 -10.49 4.82
C GLY A 216 6.78 -10.48 4.50
N THR A 217 7.60 -10.84 5.48
CA THR A 217 9.06 -10.87 5.39
C THR A 217 9.62 -12.21 5.86
N GLY A 218 10.77 -12.63 5.32
CA GLY A 218 11.40 -13.91 5.65
C GLY A 218 10.42 -15.08 5.49
N ASN A 219 10.28 -15.89 6.54
CA ASN A 219 9.41 -17.07 6.56
C ASN A 219 7.90 -16.74 6.58
N SER A 220 7.53 -15.48 6.84
CA SER A 220 6.13 -15.03 6.80
C SER A 220 5.70 -14.49 5.43
N ARG A 221 6.64 -14.49 4.46
CA ARG A 221 6.36 -14.03 3.11
C ARG A 221 5.35 -14.95 2.44
N ARG A 222 4.30 -14.36 1.88
CA ARG A 222 3.21 -15.10 1.23
C ARG A 222 2.63 -14.33 0.05
N VAL A 223 1.97 -15.06 -0.82
CA VAL A 223 1.36 -14.57 -2.05
C VAL A 223 -0.15 -14.74 -1.92
N ILE A 224 -0.86 -13.65 -2.11
CA ILE A 224 -2.32 -13.57 -2.03
C ILE A 224 -2.85 -13.39 -3.46
N ASN A 225 -3.69 -14.29 -3.93
CA ASN A 225 -4.32 -14.18 -5.23
C ASN A 225 -5.51 -13.20 -5.15
N LEU A 226 -5.44 -12.09 -5.88
CA LEU A 226 -6.50 -11.08 -5.84
C LEU A 226 -7.80 -11.59 -6.46
N LYS A 227 -7.70 -12.45 -7.47
CA LYS A 227 -8.86 -13.08 -8.12
C LYS A 227 -9.69 -13.86 -7.13
N SER A 228 -9.06 -14.73 -6.34
CA SER A 228 -9.78 -15.59 -5.40
C SER A 228 -10.58 -14.78 -4.38
N ILE A 229 -10.03 -13.66 -3.91
CA ILE A 229 -10.73 -12.76 -2.99
C ILE A 229 -11.87 -12.03 -3.72
N ALA A 230 -11.60 -11.46 -4.89
CA ALA A 230 -12.62 -10.74 -5.66
C ALA A 230 -13.80 -11.64 -6.06
N ASP A 231 -13.51 -12.88 -6.46
CA ASP A 231 -14.51 -13.89 -6.81
C ASP A 231 -15.34 -14.29 -5.57
N ALA A 232 -14.71 -14.47 -4.39
CA ALA A 232 -15.39 -14.81 -3.15
C ALA A 232 -16.28 -13.67 -2.61
N LEU A 233 -15.84 -12.42 -2.73
CA LEU A 233 -16.60 -11.25 -2.29
C LEU A 233 -17.70 -10.86 -3.28
N GLY A 234 -17.50 -11.14 -4.56
CA GLY A 234 -18.33 -10.64 -5.64
C GLY A 234 -18.13 -9.14 -5.90
N PRO A 235 -18.73 -8.62 -6.99
CA PRO A 235 -18.47 -7.27 -7.48
C PRO A 235 -18.89 -6.17 -6.50
N THR A 236 -20.06 -6.29 -5.86
CA THR A 236 -20.60 -5.24 -4.99
C THR A 236 -19.80 -5.08 -3.70
N LYS A 237 -19.43 -6.18 -3.02
CA LYS A 237 -18.60 -6.10 -1.80
C LYS A 237 -17.20 -5.62 -2.13
N THR A 238 -16.59 -6.13 -3.20
CA THR A 238 -15.28 -5.67 -3.69
C THR A 238 -15.28 -4.17 -3.96
N ALA A 239 -16.36 -3.65 -4.54
CA ALA A 239 -16.56 -2.23 -4.77
C ALA A 239 -16.70 -1.41 -3.47
N ALA A 240 -17.39 -1.97 -2.48
CA ALA A 240 -17.65 -1.33 -1.19
C ALA A 240 -16.46 -1.37 -0.20
N LEU A 241 -15.42 -2.18 -0.47
CA LEU A 241 -14.28 -2.39 0.44
C LEU A 241 -13.56 -1.09 0.82
N SER A 242 -13.34 -0.17 -0.12
CA SER A 242 -12.66 1.10 0.18
C SER A 242 -13.45 1.95 1.18
N ALA A 243 -14.77 2.01 1.03
CA ALA A 243 -15.64 2.72 1.95
C ALA A 243 -15.68 2.05 3.33
N PHE A 244 -15.80 0.72 3.36
CA PHE A 244 -15.73 -0.06 4.59
C PHE A 244 -14.41 0.20 5.35
N HIS A 245 -13.29 0.17 4.64
CA HIS A 245 -11.97 0.36 5.25
C HIS A 245 -11.80 1.77 5.79
N ALA A 246 -12.27 2.79 5.06
CA ALA A 246 -12.27 4.18 5.52
C ALA A 246 -13.13 4.38 6.78
N LEU A 247 -14.32 3.76 6.86
CA LEU A 247 -15.23 3.89 8.01
C LEU A 247 -14.75 3.12 9.26
N THR A 248 -13.94 2.08 9.08
CA THR A 248 -13.45 1.23 10.18
C THR A 248 -12.03 1.57 10.63
N GLY A 249 -11.53 2.74 10.22
CA GLY A 249 -10.19 3.24 10.53
C GLY A 249 -9.16 2.85 9.46
N ALA A 250 -8.97 3.74 8.49
CA ALA A 250 -7.80 3.81 7.62
C ALA A 250 -6.75 4.76 8.27
N ASP A 251 -5.55 4.88 7.69
CA ASP A 251 -4.45 5.67 8.27
C ASP A 251 -4.79 7.12 8.64
N VAL A 252 -5.77 7.69 7.94
CA VAL A 252 -6.19 9.10 8.05
C VAL A 252 -7.58 9.29 8.68
N THR A 253 -8.27 8.21 9.04
CA THR A 253 -9.63 8.28 9.61
C THR A 253 -9.67 7.77 11.05
N GLY A 254 -10.57 8.35 11.86
CA GLY A 254 -10.90 7.79 13.17
C GLY A 254 -11.61 6.44 13.03
N SER A 255 -11.41 5.54 13.98
CA SER A 255 -12.20 4.32 14.12
C SER A 255 -13.32 4.53 15.16
N PHE A 256 -14.44 3.84 15.02
CA PHE A 256 -15.47 3.80 16.06
C PHE A 256 -14.91 3.22 17.37
N SER A 257 -15.19 3.86 18.49
CA SER A 257 -14.73 3.41 19.81
C SER A 257 -15.32 2.05 20.15
N GLY A 258 -14.48 1.08 20.54
CA GLY A 258 -14.92 -0.25 20.98
C GLY A 258 -15.30 -1.25 19.86
N LYS A 259 -15.24 -0.86 18.59
CA LYS A 259 -15.54 -1.74 17.44
C LYS A 259 -14.29 -2.00 16.62
N GLY A 260 -13.76 -3.23 16.69
CA GLY A 260 -12.60 -3.66 15.90
C GLY A 260 -12.99 -4.05 14.46
N LYS A 261 -12.00 -4.08 13.56
CA LYS A 261 -12.21 -4.45 12.14
C LYS A 261 -12.88 -5.80 11.94
N ALA A 262 -12.62 -6.79 12.81
CA ALA A 262 -13.27 -8.10 12.77
C ALA A 262 -14.77 -8.00 13.04
N THR A 263 -15.18 -7.28 14.09
CA THR A 263 -16.60 -7.07 14.40
C THR A 263 -17.33 -6.30 13.30
N CYS A 264 -16.68 -5.28 12.73
CA CYS A 264 -17.27 -4.54 11.62
C CYS A 264 -17.34 -5.37 10.33
N TRP A 265 -16.43 -6.34 10.14
CA TRP A 265 -16.45 -7.21 8.97
C TRP A 265 -17.70 -8.07 8.94
N ASP A 266 -18.09 -8.69 10.06
CA ASP A 266 -19.29 -9.53 10.10
C ASP A 266 -20.55 -8.71 9.74
N GLU A 267 -20.65 -7.47 10.23
CA GLU A 267 -21.73 -6.55 9.86
C GLU A 267 -21.70 -6.19 8.37
N PHE A 268 -20.51 -5.99 7.79
CA PHE A 268 -20.34 -5.69 6.36
C PHE A 268 -20.67 -6.89 5.48
N ASP A 269 -20.23 -8.10 5.87
CA ASP A 269 -20.40 -9.31 5.10
C ASP A 269 -21.87 -9.74 5.03
N ASN A 270 -22.64 -9.45 6.08
CA ASN A 270 -24.07 -9.69 6.18
C ASN A 270 -24.95 -8.47 5.79
N ALA A 271 -24.34 -7.36 5.34
CA ALA A 271 -25.08 -6.16 4.98
C ALA A 271 -26.01 -6.40 3.78
N SER A 272 -27.15 -5.71 3.78
CA SER A 272 -28.11 -5.79 2.69
C SER A 272 -27.56 -5.18 1.39
N THR A 273 -28.06 -5.63 0.25
CA THR A 273 -27.64 -5.13 -1.08
C THR A 273 -27.73 -3.60 -1.21
N PRO A 274 -28.78 -2.91 -0.74
CA PRO A 274 -28.84 -1.44 -0.80
C PRO A 274 -27.70 -0.75 -0.03
N ILE A 275 -27.34 -1.28 1.14
CA ILE A 275 -26.22 -0.73 1.95
C ILE A 275 -24.89 -0.95 1.22
N LEU A 276 -24.66 -2.17 0.72
CA LEU A 276 -23.44 -2.49 -0.02
C LEU A 276 -23.32 -1.65 -1.30
N GLN A 277 -24.42 -1.41 -2.00
CA GLN A 277 -24.44 -0.56 -3.20
C GLN A 277 -24.15 0.91 -2.86
N ALA A 278 -24.73 1.44 -1.79
CA ALA A 278 -24.43 2.78 -1.29
C ALA A 278 -22.94 2.91 -0.94
N LEU A 279 -22.37 1.93 -0.24
CA LEU A 279 -20.94 1.90 0.08
C LEU A 279 -20.07 1.76 -1.19
N ALA A 280 -20.51 0.97 -2.17
CA ALA A 280 -19.82 0.80 -3.44
C ALA A 280 -19.81 2.08 -4.29
N ASN A 281 -20.84 2.92 -4.17
CA ASN A 281 -20.96 4.18 -4.90
C ASN A 281 -20.18 5.33 -4.25
N LEU A 282 -19.76 5.20 -2.98
CA LEU A 282 -18.95 6.22 -2.32
C LEU A 282 -17.65 6.48 -3.11
N GLY A 283 -17.46 7.74 -3.49
CA GLY A 283 -16.30 8.19 -4.27
C GLY A 283 -16.36 7.88 -5.77
N CYS A 284 -17.50 7.45 -6.30
CA CYS A 284 -17.69 7.25 -7.76
C CYS A 284 -18.08 8.53 -8.52
N GLY A 285 -18.45 9.61 -7.81
CA GLY A 285 -18.78 10.92 -8.38
C GLY A 285 -18.30 12.06 -7.48
N GLU A 286 -18.32 13.29 -7.99
CA GLU A 286 -17.94 14.49 -7.22
C GLU A 286 -18.80 14.69 -5.96
N GLN A 287 -20.07 14.28 -6.02
CA GLN A 287 -20.96 14.22 -4.89
C GLN A 287 -21.63 12.84 -4.77
N PRO A 288 -21.92 12.37 -3.53
CA PRO A 288 -22.73 11.18 -3.32
C PRO A 288 -24.16 11.42 -3.82
N ASP A 289 -24.67 10.47 -4.61
CA ASP A 289 -26.08 10.43 -5.03
C ASP A 289 -27.04 10.21 -3.85
N ASP A 290 -28.34 10.43 -4.06
CA ASP A 290 -29.35 10.35 -2.98
C ASP A 290 -29.46 8.94 -2.38
N GLY A 291 -29.24 7.89 -3.18
CA GLY A 291 -29.18 6.51 -2.70
C GLY A 291 -27.98 6.26 -1.77
N THR A 292 -26.83 6.85 -2.12
CA THR A 292 -25.59 6.81 -1.34
C THR A 292 -25.75 7.57 -0.02
N ARG A 293 -26.43 8.72 -0.04
CA ARG A 293 -26.75 9.51 1.17
C ARG A 293 -27.68 8.75 2.11
N SER A 294 -28.76 8.17 1.58
CA SER A 294 -29.73 7.40 2.35
C SER A 294 -29.12 6.14 2.97
N GLY A 295 -28.34 5.37 2.18
CA GLY A 295 -27.66 4.17 2.66
C GLY A 295 -26.56 4.45 3.68
N LYS A 296 -25.83 5.58 3.57
CA LYS A 296 -24.85 6.00 4.58
C LYS A 296 -25.51 6.28 5.93
N ASN A 297 -26.63 7.02 5.93
CA ASN A 297 -27.38 7.33 7.14
C ASN A 297 -27.96 6.07 7.79
N GLN A 298 -28.42 5.11 6.97
CA GLN A 298 -28.89 3.81 7.46
C GLN A 298 -27.74 2.99 8.07
N THR A 299 -26.54 3.03 7.48
CA THR A 299 -25.35 2.35 8.02
C THR A 299 -24.92 2.95 9.36
N GLU A 300 -24.95 4.28 9.49
CA GLU A 300 -24.68 4.96 10.77
C GLU A 300 -25.78 4.66 11.81
N SER A 301 -27.05 4.64 11.41
CA SER A 301 -28.21 4.37 12.28
C SER A 301 -28.26 2.92 12.77
N GLU A 302 -28.05 1.93 11.90
CA GLU A 302 -28.03 0.51 12.26
C GLU A 302 -26.85 0.16 13.17
N ARG A 303 -25.72 0.86 13.03
CA ARG A 303 -24.54 0.71 13.88
C ARG A 303 -24.63 1.46 15.22
N LEU A 304 -25.52 2.44 15.34
CA LEU A 304 -25.82 3.17 16.57
C LEU A 304 -26.97 2.56 17.40
N ARG A 305 -27.56 1.43 16.98
CA ARG A 305 -28.59 0.77 17.78
C ARG A 305 -28.00 0.29 19.12
N PRO A 306 -28.58 0.71 20.27
CA PRO A 306 -28.00 0.46 21.58
C PRO A 306 -28.29 -0.97 22.03
N HIS A 307 -27.43 -1.93 21.66
CA HIS A 307 -27.31 -3.14 22.47
C HIS A 307 -26.17 -2.95 23.49
N LYS A 308 -26.63 -2.62 24.70
CA LYS A 308 -25.92 -2.34 25.97
C LYS A 308 -25.54 -0.88 26.21
N LEU A 309 -26.41 -0.23 27.00
CA LEU A 309 -26.09 0.94 27.82
C LEU A 309 -24.72 0.76 28.50
N LEU A 310 -23.90 1.81 28.49
CA LEU A 310 -23.16 2.26 29.68
C LEU A 310 -22.75 3.73 29.48
N SER A 311 -23.42 4.58 30.26
CA SER A 311 -23.12 5.96 30.65
C SER A 311 -21.94 6.65 29.96
N ILE A 312 -22.28 7.69 29.20
CA ILE A 312 -21.37 8.79 28.88
C ILE A 312 -21.06 9.51 30.22
N LYS A 313 -19.81 9.45 30.69
CA LYS A 313 -19.30 10.44 31.64
C LYS A 313 -18.53 11.52 30.86
N PRO A 314 -18.83 12.81 31.06
CA PRO A 314 -18.13 13.89 30.40
C PRO A 314 -16.76 14.12 31.05
N TYR A 315 -15.76 14.42 30.22
CA TYR A 315 -14.63 15.30 30.53
C TYR A 315 -14.44 16.24 29.35
#